data_AF-A0A521K0E1-F1
#
_entry.id   AF-A0A521K0E1-F1
#
_cell.length_a   1.000
_cell.length_b   1.000
_cell.length_c   1.000
_cell.angle_alpha   90.00
_cell.angle_beta   90.00
_cell.angle_gamma   90.00
#
_symmetry.space_group_name_H-M   'P 1'
#
loop_
_entity.id
_entity.type
_entity.pdbx_description
1 polymer ?
#
loop_
_entity_poly.entity_id
_entity_poly.type
_entity_poly.pdbx_seq_one_letter_code
_entity_poly.pdbx_strand_id
1 'polypeptide(L)' 'MANKKNEKDKNEVAELLRDLLIVELAKTGAPQAEIRKVIGVSINRVNGIAKFFTKKKDA' A
#
# COMPACT_ATOMS: atom_id res chain seq x y z
N MET A 1 24.48 3.28 -26.36
CA MET A 1 23.80 3.88 -25.19
C MET A 1 22.48 3.15 -24.99
N ALA A 2 22.36 2.34 -23.94
CA ALA A 2 21.23 1.44 -23.75
C ALA A 2 19.96 2.21 -23.32
N ASN A 3 18.85 1.94 -24.01
CA ASN A 3 17.57 2.63 -23.87
C ASN A 3 16.83 2.15 -22.61
N LYS A 4 16.97 2.89 -21.51
CA LYS A 4 16.47 2.56 -20.16
C LYS A 4 15.00 2.95 -19.99
N LYS A 5 14.09 2.45 -20.84
CA LYS A 5 12.68 2.90 -20.88
C LYS A 5 11.59 1.84 -20.66
N ASN A 6 11.95 0.57 -20.42
CA ASN A 6 10.98 -0.55 -20.41
C ASN A 6 10.76 -1.26 -19.05
N GLU A 7 11.27 -0.74 -17.93
CA GLU A 7 11.07 -1.37 -16.61
C GLU A 7 9.80 -0.93 -15.87
N LYS A 8 9.11 0.12 -16.34
CA LYS A 8 8.01 0.73 -15.60
C LYS A 8 6.72 -0.13 -15.64
N ASP A 9 6.43 -0.74 -16.78
CA ASP A 9 5.14 -1.42 -17.02
C ASP A 9 5.03 -2.80 -16.36
N LYS A 10 6.16 -3.51 -16.14
CA LYS A 10 6.14 -4.85 -15.52
C LYS A 10 5.73 -4.83 -14.04
N ASN A 11 5.71 -3.65 -13.41
CA ASN A 11 5.46 -3.53 -11.99
C ASN A 11 4.04 -3.01 -11.66
N GLU A 12 3.23 -2.57 -12.63
CA GLU A 12 1.92 -1.96 -12.33
C GLU A 12 0.94 -2.94 -11.68
N VAL A 13 0.86 -4.18 -12.17
CA VAL A 13 0.01 -5.23 -11.58
C VAL A 13 0.46 -5.57 -10.16
N ALA A 14 1.78 -5.68 -9.93
CA ALA A 14 2.31 -5.97 -8.60
C ALA A 14 2.05 -4.80 -7.63
N GLU A 15 2.19 -3.55 -8.08
CA GLU A 15 1.83 -2.38 -7.31
C GLU A 15 0.34 -2.32 -6.97
N LEU A 16 -0.53 -2.67 -7.92
CA LEU A 16 -1.97 -2.77 -7.69
C LEU A 16 -2.29 -3.85 -6.64
N LEU A 17 -1.67 -5.03 -6.73
CA LEU A 17 -1.87 -6.10 -5.76
C LEU A 17 -1.41 -5.70 -4.35
N ARG A 18 -0.30 -4.95 -4.24
CA ARG A 18 0.15 -4.39 -2.96
C ARG A 18 -0.88 -3.40 -2.39
N ASP A 19 -1.44 -2.53 -3.22
CA ASP A 19 -2.46 -1.57 -2.77
C ASP A 19 -3.74 -2.27 -2.31
N LEU A 20 -4.21 -3.27 -3.05
CA LEU A 20 -5.37 -4.08 -2.67
C LEU A 20 -5.12 -4.81 -1.34
N LEU A 21 -3.92 -5.33 -1.12
CA LEU A 21 -3.57 -5.96 0.15
C LEU A 21 -3.51 -4.95 1.31
N ILE A 22 -3.02 -3.72 1.07
CA ILE A 22 -3.09 -2.63 2.07
C ILE A 22 -4.55 -2.35 2.44
N VAL A 23 -5.46 -2.28 1.45
CA VAL A 23 -6.89 -2.04 1.68
C VAL A 23 -7.49 -3.13 2.57
N GLU A 24 -7.26 -4.41 2.25
CA GLU A 24 -7.85 -5.50 3.03
C GLU A 24 -7.32 -5.54 4.47
N LEU A 25 -6.01 -5.33 4.70
CA LEU A 25 -5.46 -5.27 6.05
C LEU A 25 -5.93 -4.01 6.81
N ALA A 26 -6.10 -2.89 6.13
CA ALA A 26 -6.62 -1.68 6.75
C ALA A 26 -8.09 -1.86 7.19
N LYS A 27 -8.90 -2.57 6.40
CA LYS A 27 -10.30 -2.91 6.73
C LYS A 27 -10.41 -3.80 7.96
N THR A 28 -9.44 -4.68 8.22
CA THR A 28 -9.41 -5.48 9.47
C THR A 28 -8.95 -4.68 10.68
N GLY A 29 -8.56 -3.41 10.51
CA GLY A 29 -8.06 -2.55 11.58
C GLY A 29 -6.60 -2.83 11.95
N ALA A 30 -5.82 -3.48 11.08
CA ALA A 30 -4.42 -3.76 11.36
C ALA A 30 -3.60 -2.45 11.52
N PRO A 31 -2.66 -2.38 12.47
CA PRO A 31 -1.79 -1.22 12.63
C PRO A 31 -0.97 -0.93 11.37
N GLN A 32 -0.88 0.34 10.94
CA GLN A 32 -0.15 0.73 9.72
C GLN A 32 1.33 0.30 9.72
N ALA A 33 1.97 0.28 10.90
CA ALA A 33 3.33 -0.21 11.06
C ALA A 33 3.47 -1.71 10.77
N GLU A 34 2.44 -2.50 11.08
CA GLU A 34 2.38 -3.93 10.79
C GLU A 34 2.09 -4.20 9.32
N ILE A 35 1.12 -3.48 8.73
CA ILE A 35 0.83 -3.50 7.29
C ILE A 35 2.11 -3.23 6.48
N ARG A 36 2.89 -2.22 6.87
CA ARG A 36 4.18 -1.93 6.25
C ARG A 36 5.16 -3.11 6.30
N LYS A 37 5.27 -3.78 7.46
CA LYS A 37 6.19 -4.91 7.63
C LYS A 37 5.82 -6.08 6.72
N VAL A 38 4.53 -6.35 6.56
CA VAL A 38 4.03 -7.45 5.72
C VAL A 38 4.22 -7.17 4.23
N ILE A 39 3.91 -5.95 3.78
CA ILE A 39 3.86 -5.63 2.34
C ILE A 39 5.21 -5.15 1.81
N GLY A 40 6.08 -4.61 2.68
CA GLY A 40 7.43 -4.17 2.30
C GLY A 40 7.47 -2.86 1.50
N VAL A 41 6.44 -2.01 1.64
CA VAL A 41 6.35 -0.70 0.95
C VAL A 41 6.66 0.47 1.88
N SER A 42 6.72 1.68 1.33
CA SER A 42 6.90 2.90 2.12
C SER A 42 5.72 3.13 3.07
N ILE A 43 6.00 3.67 4.26
CA ILE A 43 4.95 4.02 5.22
C ILE A 43 4.00 5.08 4.65
N ASN A 44 4.49 5.98 3.80
CA ASN A 44 3.66 7.02 3.17
C ASN A 44 2.57 6.42 2.29
N ARG A 45 2.89 5.34 1.56
CA ARG A 45 1.92 4.62 0.74
C ARG A 45 0.84 3.97 1.60
N VAL A 46 1.25 3.29 2.67
CA VAL A 46 0.33 2.68 3.64
C VAL A 46 -0.58 3.76 4.25
N ASN A 47 -0.02 4.86 4.74
CA ASN A 47 -0.79 5.96 5.35
C ASN A 47 -1.77 6.59 4.37
N GLY A 48 -1.37 6.73 3.10
CA GLY A 48 -2.21 7.29 2.04
C GLY A 48 -3.49 6.48 1.79
N ILE A 49 -3.43 5.16 1.96
CA ILE A 49 -4.54 4.24 1.74
C ILE A 49 -5.28 3.94 3.05
N ALA A 50 -4.56 3.53 4.09
CA ALA A 50 -5.14 3.06 5.36
C ALA A 50 -5.88 4.15 6.15
N LYS A 51 -5.58 5.44 5.93
CA LYS A 51 -6.26 6.58 6.58
C LYS A 51 -7.78 6.61 6.34
N PHE A 52 -8.25 5.98 5.26
CA PHE A 52 -9.68 5.93 4.94
C PHE A 52 -10.44 4.84 5.71
N PHE A 53 -9.73 3.95 6.41
CA PHE A 53 -10.30 2.81 7.12
C PHE A 53 -10.11 2.87 8.64
N THR A 54 -9.31 3.81 9.14
CA THR A 54 -9.29 4.10 10.58
C THR A 54 -10.66 4.62 10.97
N LYS A 55 -11.41 3.88 11.79
CA LYS A 55 -12.68 4.35 12.35
C LYS A 55 -12.47 5.76 12.90
N LYS A 56 -13.32 6.71 12.49
CA LYS A 56 -13.52 7.94 13.26
C LYS A 56 -13.72 7.48 14.70
N LYS A 57 -12.87 7.93 15.64
CA LYS A 57 -13.30 7.97 17.04
C LYS A 57 -14.59 8.77 16.99
N ASP A 58 -15.71 8.12 17.27
CA ASP A 58 -16.99 8.78 17.39
C ASP A 58 -16.80 10.00 18.30
N ALA A 59 -17.11 11.17 17.75
CA ALA A 59 -17.14 12.43 18.47
C ALA A 59 -18.39 12.48 19.34
#